data_AF-A0A1S3R3G8-F1
#
_entry.id   AF-A0A1S3R3G8-F1
#
_cell.length_a   1.000
_cell.length_b   1.000
_cell.length_c   1.000
_cell.angle_alpha   90.00
_cell.angle_beta   90.00
_cell.angle_gamma   90.00
#
_symmetry.space_group_name_H-M   'P 1'
#
loop_
_entity.id
_entity.type
_entity.pdbx_description
1 polymer ?
#
loop_
_entity_poly.entity_id
_entity_poly.type
_entity_poly.pdbx_seq_one_letter_code
_entity_poly.pdbx_strand_id
1 'polypeptide(L)'
;MFERLIKMDFPYVRLNYQHRMRPDIARLLVPHIYSELENHPSVMDFENVKGLHSNMFFVEHNYYEEEIKDGKSHQNRHEALFVVALCRYLLLQDYQPFQITILTTYTGQLHCLRNLMPTKEFNGVKVHVVDNIKGRRMILSCCPWFEVTNRGRAKKGLYCIGNMDMLGKVKLWSNILHMLREKDQVGPAMTLCCQNHPERHIKVSCGDDFKQAPEGGCNLPCEFRLNCGHVCSSACHPYDQEHKKYTCNKKCQKVLCELGHRCQRQCYQECPTDCLKRLEKIVPQCQHKQMVPCHQAPEKFVCQEPCQQKLM
;
A
#
# COMPACT_ATOMS: atom_id res chain seq x y z
N MET A 1 28.78 -24.40 -22.49
CA MET A 1 29.17 -25.80 -22.25
C MET A 1 27.96 -26.71 -22.14
N PHE A 2 27.01 -26.44 -21.23
CA PHE A 2 25.82 -27.27 -21.01
C PHE A 2 24.90 -27.43 -22.24
N GLU A 3 24.50 -26.34 -22.90
CA GLU A 3 23.65 -26.41 -24.11
C GLU A 3 24.29 -27.20 -25.25
N ARG A 4 25.62 -27.13 -25.36
CA ARG A 4 26.37 -27.89 -26.37
C ARG A 4 26.34 -29.39 -26.07
N LEU A 5 26.37 -29.79 -24.80
CA LEU A 5 26.24 -31.20 -24.41
C LEU A 5 24.83 -31.74 -24.72
N ILE A 6 23.79 -30.95 -24.44
CA ILE A 6 22.41 -31.31 -24.82
C ILE A 6 22.27 -31.47 -26.33
N LYS A 7 22.85 -30.55 -27.12
CA LYS A 7 22.84 -30.64 -28.59
C LYS A 7 23.64 -31.82 -29.15
N MET A 8 24.49 -32.45 -28.33
CA MET A 8 25.26 -33.65 -28.68
C MET A 8 24.61 -34.91 -28.09
N ASP A 9 23.31 -34.87 -27.77
CA ASP A 9 22.52 -35.96 -27.19
C ASP A 9 23.11 -36.58 -25.93
N PHE A 10 23.84 -35.78 -25.13
CA PHE A 10 24.32 -36.22 -23.84
C PHE A 10 23.14 -36.39 -22.88
N PRO A 11 23.06 -37.51 -22.14
CA PRO A 11 21.93 -37.78 -21.25
C PRO A 11 21.82 -36.70 -20.17
N TYR A 12 20.59 -36.23 -19.94
CA TYR A 12 20.27 -35.26 -18.90
C TYR A 12 18.99 -35.64 -18.18
N VAL A 13 18.86 -35.16 -16.94
CA VAL A 13 17.65 -35.33 -16.14
C VAL A 13 16.98 -33.96 -16.03
N ARG A 14 15.68 -33.90 -16.33
CA ARG A 14 14.87 -32.69 -16.19
C ARG A 14 13.93 -32.82 -15.00
N LEU A 15 13.89 -31.79 -14.15
CA LEU A 15 12.88 -31.68 -13.11
C LEU A 15 11.59 -31.12 -13.72
N ASN A 16 10.51 -31.90 -13.66
CA ASN A 16 9.22 -31.54 -14.25
C ASN A 16 8.25 -30.88 -13.27
N TYR A 17 8.48 -30.97 -11.96
CA TYR A 17 7.59 -30.41 -10.94
C TYR A 17 8.00 -29.01 -10.48
N GLN A 18 7.04 -28.08 -10.45
CA GLN A 18 7.22 -26.74 -9.90
C GLN A 18 6.44 -26.57 -8.58
N HIS A 19 7.12 -26.02 -7.57
CA HIS A 19 6.59 -25.83 -6.20
C HIS A 19 6.44 -24.35 -5.82
N ARG A 20 6.41 -23.45 -6.80
CA ARG A 20 6.78 -22.06 -6.58
C ARG A 20 5.70 -21.06 -6.94
N MET A 21 5.15 -21.15 -8.13
CA MET A 21 4.21 -20.18 -8.66
C MET A 21 2.81 -20.78 -8.73
N ARG A 22 1.79 -19.94 -8.58
CA ARG A 22 0.39 -20.34 -8.84
C ARG A 22 0.27 -20.94 -10.26
N PRO A 23 -0.58 -21.95 -10.48
CA PRO A 23 -0.84 -22.54 -11.80
C PRO A 23 -1.14 -21.50 -12.90
N ASP A 24 -1.88 -20.44 -12.57
CA ASP A 24 -2.21 -19.35 -13.50
C ASP A 24 -0.98 -18.67 -14.10
N ILE A 25 0.08 -18.52 -13.30
CA ILE A 25 1.35 -17.93 -13.72
C ILE A 25 2.19 -18.99 -14.47
N ALA A 26 2.21 -20.24 -13.98
CA ALA A 26 2.94 -21.34 -14.62
C ALA A 26 2.47 -21.58 -16.06
N ARG A 27 1.17 -21.39 -16.31
CA ARG A 27 0.56 -21.49 -17.64
C ARG A 27 1.20 -20.57 -18.68
N LEU A 28 1.74 -19.40 -18.29
CA LEU A 28 2.42 -18.53 -19.26
C LEU A 28 3.73 -19.13 -19.79
N LEU A 29 4.27 -20.14 -19.09
CA LEU A 29 5.52 -20.81 -19.44
C LEU A 29 5.29 -22.07 -20.30
N VAL A 30 4.11 -22.69 -20.25
CA VAL A 30 3.80 -23.94 -20.96
C VAL A 30 2.73 -23.66 -22.01
N PRO A 31 2.93 -24.00 -23.30
CA PRO A 31 4.03 -24.77 -23.88
C PRO A 31 5.21 -23.93 -24.41
N HIS A 32 5.17 -22.61 -24.24
CA HIS A 32 6.06 -21.70 -24.99
C HIS A 32 7.54 -21.77 -24.60
N ILE A 33 7.81 -22.15 -23.36
CA ILE A 33 9.14 -22.18 -22.77
C ILE A 33 9.52 -23.60 -22.36
N TYR A 34 8.58 -24.27 -21.69
CA TYR A 34 8.73 -25.66 -21.27
C TYR A 34 7.69 -26.47 -22.03
N SER A 35 8.11 -27.61 -22.56
CA SER A 35 7.17 -28.55 -23.19
C SER A 35 6.20 -29.12 -22.14
N GLU A 36 6.71 -29.44 -20.95
CA GLU A 36 5.92 -29.96 -19.83
C GLU A 36 6.47 -29.38 -18.52
N LEU A 37 5.56 -28.92 -17.66
CA LEU A 37 5.86 -28.46 -16.31
C LEU A 37 4.61 -28.69 -15.43
N GLU A 38 4.71 -29.61 -14.49
CA GLU A 38 3.64 -29.99 -13.58
C GLU A 38 3.63 -29.12 -12.32
N ASN A 39 2.43 -28.84 -11.81
CA ASN A 39 2.25 -28.07 -10.58
C ASN A 39 2.18 -29.01 -9.38
N HIS A 40 3.03 -28.80 -8.39
CA HIS A 40 2.92 -29.53 -7.13
C HIS A 40 1.67 -29.09 -6.34
N PRO A 41 0.96 -29.99 -5.62
CA PRO A 41 -0.26 -29.65 -4.87
C PRO A 41 -0.13 -28.43 -3.95
N SER A 42 1.06 -28.21 -3.38
CA SER A 42 1.35 -27.06 -2.50
C SER A 42 1.14 -25.68 -3.13
N VAL A 43 1.06 -25.56 -4.46
CA VAL A 43 0.83 -24.28 -5.15
C VAL A 43 -0.62 -24.06 -5.56
N MET A 44 -1.48 -25.07 -5.38
CA MET A 44 -2.89 -25.02 -5.77
C MET A 44 -3.68 -24.14 -4.78
N ASP A 45 -3.35 -24.23 -3.49
CA ASP A 45 -4.08 -23.59 -2.38
C ASP A 45 -3.51 -22.24 -1.95
N PHE A 46 -2.80 -21.54 -2.84
CA PHE A 46 -2.36 -20.18 -2.51
C PHE A 46 -3.56 -19.24 -2.34
N GLU A 47 -3.52 -18.41 -1.30
CA GLU A 47 -4.48 -17.32 -1.09
C GLU A 47 -4.42 -16.27 -2.20
N ASN A 48 -5.56 -15.64 -2.48
CA ASN A 48 -5.64 -14.55 -3.44
C ASN A 48 -4.90 -13.31 -2.95
N VAL A 49 -4.45 -12.47 -3.89
CA VAL A 49 -3.82 -11.19 -3.57
C VAL A 49 -4.87 -10.22 -3.03
N LYS A 50 -4.69 -9.78 -1.79
CA LYS A 50 -5.54 -8.80 -1.10
C LYS A 50 -5.59 -7.49 -1.88
N GLY A 51 -6.77 -6.89 -1.93
CA GLY A 51 -6.97 -5.60 -2.58
C GLY A 51 -7.09 -5.64 -4.09
N LEU A 52 -6.89 -6.80 -4.75
CA LEU A 52 -6.92 -6.94 -6.20
C LEU A 52 -7.94 -8.00 -6.61
N HIS A 53 -8.68 -7.72 -7.69
CA HIS A 53 -9.69 -8.64 -8.21
C HIS A 53 -9.08 -9.93 -8.76
N SER A 54 -7.97 -9.81 -9.47
CA SER A 54 -7.31 -10.91 -10.17
C SER A 54 -5.88 -11.05 -9.67
N ASN A 55 -5.40 -12.29 -9.49
CA ASN A 55 -4.01 -12.56 -9.07
C ASN A 55 -2.97 -12.26 -10.16
N MET A 56 -3.42 -12.16 -11.41
CA MET A 56 -2.57 -11.85 -12.54
C MET A 56 -3.30 -10.90 -13.47
N PHE A 57 -2.64 -9.79 -13.82
CA PHE A 57 -3.20 -8.81 -14.74
C PHE A 57 -2.12 -7.99 -15.44
N PHE A 58 -2.35 -7.71 -16.74
CA PHE A 58 -1.46 -6.95 -17.60
C PHE A 58 -2.17 -5.66 -18.02
N VAL A 59 -1.70 -4.53 -17.51
CA VAL A 59 -2.23 -3.21 -17.86
C VAL A 59 -1.55 -2.75 -19.15
N GLU A 60 -2.35 -2.56 -20.19
CA GLU A 60 -1.88 -2.07 -21.48
C GLU A 60 -2.01 -0.54 -21.59
N HIS A 61 -1.02 0.11 -22.20
CA HIS A 61 -1.07 1.53 -22.50
C HIS A 61 -0.23 1.88 -23.73
N ASN A 62 -0.46 3.09 -24.26
CA ASN A 62 0.22 3.59 -25.46
C ASN A 62 1.22 4.73 -25.19
N TYR A 63 1.60 4.96 -23.93
CA TYR A 63 2.68 5.90 -23.57
C TYR A 63 4.05 5.34 -23.96
N TYR A 64 4.78 6.11 -24.78
CA TYR A 64 6.13 5.78 -25.22
C TYR A 64 7.20 6.12 -24.18
N GLU A 65 8.37 5.48 -24.31
CA GLU A 65 9.52 5.73 -23.46
C GLU A 65 10.20 7.06 -23.77
N GLU A 66 10.77 7.67 -22.74
CA GLU A 66 11.60 8.87 -22.80
C GLU A 66 13.08 8.47 -22.85
N GLU A 67 13.85 9.10 -23.73
CA GLU A 67 15.30 8.98 -23.74
C GLU A 67 15.92 9.82 -22.62
N ILE A 68 16.87 9.23 -21.89
CA ILE A 68 17.64 9.94 -20.85
C ILE A 68 18.86 10.62 -21.50
N LYS A 69 19.29 11.76 -20.96
CA LYS A 69 20.42 12.58 -21.44
C LYS A 69 21.73 11.81 -21.72
N ASP A 70 21.93 10.66 -21.08
CA ASP A 70 23.12 9.79 -21.26
C ASP A 70 23.02 8.83 -22.47
N GLY A 71 21.91 8.83 -23.21
CA GLY A 71 21.71 8.13 -24.49
C GLY A 71 21.71 6.59 -24.45
N LYS A 72 22.05 5.97 -23.31
CA LYS A 72 22.21 4.51 -23.16
C LYS A 72 21.07 3.84 -22.38
N SER A 73 20.05 4.60 -21.97
CA SER A 73 18.96 4.03 -21.18
C SER A 73 17.64 4.77 -21.41
N HIS A 74 16.56 4.03 -21.23
CA HIS A 74 15.20 4.49 -21.41
C HIS A 74 14.46 4.49 -20.07
N GLN A 75 13.48 5.37 -19.95
CA GLN A 75 12.53 5.36 -18.84
C GLN A 75 11.12 5.54 -19.36
N ASN A 76 10.14 4.99 -18.66
CA ASN A 76 8.74 5.29 -18.88
C ASN A 76 8.15 5.81 -17.57
N ARG A 77 7.93 7.13 -17.51
CA ARG A 77 7.43 7.80 -16.30
C ARG A 77 6.00 7.39 -15.96
N HIS A 78 5.17 7.12 -16.97
CA HIS A 78 3.80 6.63 -16.77
C HIS A 78 3.81 5.26 -16.06
N GLU A 79 4.60 4.32 -16.59
CA GLU A 79 4.78 2.99 -15.99
C GLU A 79 5.35 3.08 -14.56
N ALA A 80 6.35 3.95 -14.35
CA ALA A 80 6.97 4.14 -13.04
C ALA A 80 5.95 4.66 -12.00
N LEU A 81 5.18 5.69 -12.35
CA LEU A 81 4.15 6.25 -11.45
C LEU A 81 3.08 5.23 -11.09
N PHE A 82 2.62 4.44 -12.07
CA PHE A 82 1.66 3.37 -11.82
C PHE A 82 2.22 2.31 -10.86
N VAL A 83 3.45 1.83 -11.10
CA VAL A 83 4.07 0.80 -10.26
C VAL A 83 4.30 1.29 -8.83
N VAL A 84 4.71 2.55 -8.64
CA VAL A 84 4.87 3.14 -7.30
C VAL A 84 3.52 3.25 -6.60
N ALA A 85 2.48 3.71 -7.30
CA ALA A 85 1.12 3.79 -6.74
C ALA A 85 0.57 2.41 -6.36
N LEU A 86 0.74 1.40 -7.22
CA LEU A 86 0.36 0.02 -6.94
C LEU A 86 1.14 -0.57 -5.76
N CYS A 87 2.44 -0.30 -5.67
CA CYS A 87 3.25 -0.74 -4.54
C CYS A 87 2.77 -0.11 -3.22
N ARG A 88 2.51 1.20 -3.21
CA ARG A 88 1.95 1.92 -2.06
C ARG A 88 0.60 1.31 -1.65
N TYR A 89 -0.28 1.09 -2.62
CA TYR A 89 -1.57 0.44 -2.39
C TYR A 89 -1.42 -0.94 -1.74
N LEU A 90 -0.51 -1.79 -2.23
CA LEU A 90 -0.25 -3.09 -1.63
C LEU A 90 0.31 -2.99 -0.20
N LEU A 91 1.20 -2.04 0.09
CA LEU A 91 1.67 -1.81 1.46
C LEU A 91 0.50 -1.44 2.39
N LEU A 92 -0.45 -0.63 1.91
CA LEU A 92 -1.67 -0.29 2.65
C LEU A 92 -2.63 -1.48 2.82
N GLN A 93 -2.48 -2.57 2.04
CA GLN A 93 -3.19 -3.85 2.20
C GLN A 93 -2.55 -4.78 3.26
N ASP A 94 -1.65 -4.24 4.09
CA ASP A 94 -0.89 -4.99 5.11
C ASP A 94 0.10 -6.01 4.52
N TYR A 95 0.55 -5.79 3.28
CA TYR A 95 1.69 -6.53 2.74
C TYR A 95 3.00 -5.99 3.31
N GLN A 96 3.87 -6.90 3.71
CA GLN A 96 5.19 -6.53 4.19
C GLN A 96 6.09 -6.15 3.00
N PRO A 97 6.95 -5.11 3.14
CA PRO A 97 7.79 -4.63 2.03
C PRO A 97 8.62 -5.72 1.35
N PHE A 98 9.18 -6.66 2.11
CA PHE A 98 9.99 -7.76 1.58
C PHE A 98 9.21 -8.81 0.77
N GLN A 99 7.88 -8.79 0.84
CA GLN A 99 7.00 -9.63 0.03
C GLN A 99 6.84 -9.06 -1.38
N ILE A 100 7.10 -7.77 -1.59
CA ILE A 100 6.94 -7.08 -2.86
C ILE A 100 8.32 -6.94 -3.53
N THR A 101 8.42 -7.25 -4.83
CA THR A 101 9.62 -6.93 -5.61
C THR A 101 9.22 -6.38 -6.98
N ILE A 102 9.88 -5.31 -7.37
CA ILE A 102 9.69 -4.61 -8.63
C ILE A 102 10.87 -4.97 -9.54
N LEU A 103 10.56 -5.40 -10.76
CA LEU A 103 11.50 -5.71 -11.81
C LEU A 103 11.33 -4.73 -12.97
N THR A 104 12.48 -4.29 -13.49
CA THR A 104 12.56 -3.43 -14.68
C THR A 104 13.66 -3.93 -15.59
N THR A 105 13.54 -3.71 -16.89
CA THR A 105 14.55 -4.09 -17.88
C THR A 105 15.65 -3.05 -18.02
N TYR A 106 15.32 -1.77 -17.85
CA TYR A 106 16.27 -0.67 -18.04
C TYR A 106 16.80 -0.12 -16.72
N THR A 107 18.09 0.20 -16.70
CA THR A 107 18.75 0.89 -15.59
C THR A 107 18.20 2.30 -15.39
N GLY A 108 17.83 3.02 -16.44
CA GLY A 108 17.18 4.33 -16.39
C GLY A 108 15.87 4.28 -15.61
N GLN A 109 15.02 3.31 -15.94
CA GLN A 109 13.78 3.06 -15.22
C GLN A 109 14.01 2.66 -13.75
N LEU A 110 15.07 1.89 -13.43
CA LEU A 110 15.43 1.60 -12.03
C LEU A 110 15.71 2.89 -11.24
N HIS A 111 16.47 3.82 -11.81
CA HIS A 111 16.76 5.10 -11.17
C HIS A 111 15.48 5.95 -11.03
N CYS A 112 14.63 5.97 -12.06
CA CYS A 112 13.33 6.65 -12.01
C CYS A 112 12.45 6.13 -10.87
N LEU A 113 12.32 4.80 -10.74
CA LEU A 113 11.57 4.16 -9.66
C LEU A 113 12.17 4.49 -8.28
N ARG A 114 13.49 4.42 -8.12
CA ARG A 114 14.16 4.76 -6.84
C ARG A 114 13.93 6.22 -6.43
N ASN A 115 13.90 7.14 -7.39
CA ASN A 115 13.62 8.55 -7.13
C ASN A 115 12.16 8.78 -6.70
N LEU A 116 11.22 8.01 -7.25
CA LEU A 116 9.80 8.07 -6.91
C LEU A 116 9.43 7.31 -5.62
N MET A 117 10.32 6.44 -5.12
CA MET A 117 10.09 5.59 -3.94
C MET A 117 10.95 6.03 -2.74
N PRO A 118 10.51 7.01 -1.94
CA PRO A 118 11.26 7.47 -0.77
C PRO A 118 11.42 6.36 0.28
N THR A 119 12.63 6.24 0.84
CA THR A 119 12.97 5.21 1.85
C THR A 119 12.08 5.25 3.08
N LYS A 120 11.53 6.41 3.47
CA LYS A 120 10.63 6.53 4.64
C LYS A 120 9.37 5.68 4.51
N GLU A 121 8.93 5.42 3.28
CA GLU A 121 7.67 4.73 3.01
C GLU A 121 7.89 3.34 2.42
N PHE A 122 8.85 3.21 1.51
CA PHE A 122 9.09 1.96 0.78
C PHE A 122 10.26 1.14 1.35
N ASN A 123 10.60 1.34 2.63
CA ASN A 123 11.73 0.66 3.25
C ASN A 123 11.58 -0.87 3.15
N GLY A 124 12.54 -1.54 2.52
CA GLY A 124 12.55 -2.99 2.37
C GLY A 124 11.88 -3.53 1.10
N VAL A 125 11.25 -2.68 0.29
CA VAL A 125 10.80 -3.06 -1.06
C VAL A 125 12.01 -3.23 -1.97
N LYS A 126 12.07 -4.35 -2.69
CA LYS A 126 13.19 -4.63 -3.59
C LYS A 126 12.90 -4.15 -4.99
N VAL A 127 13.82 -3.41 -5.59
CA VAL A 127 13.74 -2.97 -6.99
C VAL A 127 15.02 -3.40 -7.70
N HIS A 128 14.89 -4.17 -8.78
CA HIS A 128 16.03 -4.77 -9.48
C HIS A 128 15.88 -4.69 -11.00
N VAL A 129 17.02 -4.57 -11.67
CA VAL A 129 17.12 -4.77 -13.12
C VAL A 129 17.20 -6.28 -13.41
N VAL A 130 16.52 -6.73 -14.46
CA VAL A 130 16.42 -8.15 -14.81
C VAL A 130 17.78 -8.81 -15.12
N ASP A 131 18.79 -8.04 -15.53
CA ASP A 131 20.14 -8.53 -15.89
C ASP A 131 20.96 -9.16 -14.74
N ASN A 132 20.53 -9.05 -13.47
CA ASN A 132 21.44 -9.35 -12.35
C ASN A 132 20.82 -10.05 -11.12
N ILE A 133 19.96 -11.06 -11.30
CA ILE A 133 19.34 -11.74 -10.14
C ILE A 133 19.57 -13.27 -10.12
N LYS A 134 20.58 -13.65 -9.32
CA LYS A 134 20.60 -14.88 -8.53
C LYS A 134 19.75 -14.68 -7.26
N GLY A 135 18.55 -15.27 -7.20
CA GLY A 135 17.82 -15.57 -5.95
C GLY A 135 16.79 -14.54 -5.40
N ARG A 136 15.54 -15.03 -5.28
CA ARG A 136 14.44 -14.66 -4.32
C ARG A 136 13.40 -13.54 -4.65
N ARG A 137 12.14 -14.00 -4.81
CA ARG A 137 10.75 -13.49 -4.44
C ARG A 137 10.09 -12.28 -5.17
N MET A 138 8.83 -12.50 -5.62
CA MET A 138 7.63 -11.71 -6.09
C MET A 138 7.73 -10.54 -7.09
N ILE A 139 7.22 -10.65 -8.33
CA ILE A 139 7.48 -9.71 -9.45
C ILE A 139 6.31 -8.75 -9.75
N LEU A 140 6.57 -7.44 -9.75
CA LEU A 140 5.90 -6.39 -10.53
C LEU A 140 6.81 -6.06 -11.72
N SER A 141 6.44 -6.39 -12.97
CA SER A 141 7.32 -6.20 -14.14
C SER A 141 6.87 -5.01 -14.99
N CYS A 142 7.80 -4.09 -15.23
CA CYS A 142 7.74 -3.01 -16.21
C CYS A 142 8.37 -3.55 -17.51
N CYS A 143 7.54 -3.89 -18.51
CA CYS A 143 7.90 -4.24 -19.90
C CYS A 143 8.82 -5.48 -20.17
N PRO A 144 8.99 -5.91 -21.45
CA PRO A 144 9.10 -7.31 -21.89
C PRO A 144 10.54 -7.82 -21.97
N TRP A 145 10.67 -9.12 -22.20
CA TRP A 145 11.89 -9.92 -22.40
C TRP A 145 12.20 -10.84 -21.22
N PHE A 146 12.01 -12.12 -21.53
CA PHE A 146 12.34 -13.28 -20.72
C PHE A 146 13.33 -14.12 -21.53
N GLU A 147 14.62 -13.90 -21.37
CA GLU A 147 15.62 -14.86 -21.84
C GLU A 147 16.12 -15.74 -20.68
N VAL A 148 15.83 -17.02 -20.86
CA VAL A 148 16.38 -18.26 -20.28
C VAL A 148 17.56 -18.05 -19.31
N THR A 149 17.31 -17.97 -18.00
CA THR A 149 17.55 -19.08 -17.05
C THR A 149 17.06 -18.64 -15.66
N ASN A 150 16.24 -19.48 -15.00
CA ASN A 150 15.62 -19.28 -13.67
C ASN A 150 14.34 -18.42 -13.61
N ARG A 151 13.28 -18.89 -14.28
CA ARG A 151 11.91 -18.35 -14.23
C ARG A 151 11.17 -18.78 -12.95
N GLY A 152 10.33 -17.88 -12.41
CA GLY A 152 9.42 -18.13 -11.29
C GLY A 152 9.76 -17.32 -10.03
N ARG A 153 9.55 -16.01 -10.00
CA ARG A 153 9.69 -15.24 -8.75
C ARG A 153 8.34 -14.82 -8.16
N ALA A 154 7.33 -14.59 -8.99
CA ALA A 154 5.94 -14.44 -8.56
C ALA A 154 5.41 -15.75 -7.98
N LYS A 155 5.08 -15.74 -6.68
CA LYS A 155 4.47 -16.89 -6.01
C LYS A 155 2.94 -16.82 -6.08
N LYS A 156 2.39 -15.70 -5.61
CA LYS A 156 0.94 -15.51 -5.41
C LYS A 156 0.28 -14.64 -6.49
N GLY A 157 0.95 -13.59 -6.97
CA GLY A 157 0.46 -12.76 -8.05
C GLY A 157 1.55 -12.14 -8.93
N LEU A 158 1.16 -11.78 -10.15
CA LEU A 158 2.00 -11.21 -11.20
C LEU A 158 1.28 -10.06 -11.89
N TYR A 159 1.82 -8.86 -11.79
CA TYR A 159 1.25 -7.68 -12.43
C TYR A 159 2.27 -7.05 -13.36
N CYS A 160 1.83 -6.75 -14.57
CA CYS A 160 2.65 -6.14 -15.60
C CYS A 160 1.99 -4.85 -16.09
N ILE A 161 2.79 -3.83 -16.33
CA ILE A 161 2.37 -2.65 -17.08
C ILE A 161 3.33 -2.48 -18.26
N GLY A 162 2.79 -2.14 -19.43
CA GLY A 162 3.59 -1.93 -20.62
C GLY A 162 2.78 -1.73 -21.89
N ASN A 163 3.49 -1.41 -22.97
CA ASN A 163 2.90 -1.24 -24.29
C ASN A 163 2.75 -2.60 -25.01
N MET A 164 1.55 -3.18 -24.93
CA MET A 164 1.25 -4.50 -25.49
C MET A 164 1.31 -4.53 -27.02
N ASP A 165 1.08 -3.41 -27.71
CA ASP A 165 1.23 -3.31 -29.17
C ASP A 165 2.70 -3.46 -29.59
N MET A 166 3.62 -2.94 -28.78
CA MET A 166 5.05 -3.16 -28.98
C MET A 166 5.44 -4.61 -28.63
N LEU A 167 4.89 -5.17 -27.54
CA LEU A 167 5.20 -6.55 -27.12
C LEU A 167 4.73 -7.58 -28.13
N GLY A 168 3.52 -7.39 -28.65
CA GLY A 168 2.84 -8.32 -29.55
C GLY A 168 3.56 -8.54 -30.88
N LYS A 169 4.51 -7.67 -31.25
CA LYS A 169 5.38 -7.86 -32.42
C LYS A 169 6.27 -9.10 -32.29
N VAL A 170 6.57 -9.53 -31.06
CA VAL A 170 7.37 -10.73 -30.79
C VAL A 170 6.44 -11.94 -30.68
N LYS A 171 6.71 -12.99 -31.46
CA LYS A 171 5.87 -14.22 -31.54
C LYS A 171 5.54 -14.83 -30.18
N LEU A 172 6.53 -14.90 -29.28
CA LEU A 172 6.34 -15.41 -27.92
C LEU A 172 5.30 -14.60 -27.14
N TRP A 173 5.42 -13.27 -27.18
CA TRP A 173 4.52 -12.36 -26.48
C TRP A 173 3.14 -12.33 -27.12
N SER A 174 3.03 -12.45 -28.44
CA SER A 174 1.75 -12.58 -29.13
C SER A 174 0.93 -13.77 -28.59
N ASN A 175 1.56 -14.94 -28.43
CA ASN A 175 0.89 -16.11 -27.87
C ASN A 175 0.51 -15.93 -26.39
N ILE A 176 1.41 -15.35 -25.59
CA ILE A 176 1.15 -15.04 -24.17
C ILE A 176 -0.04 -14.07 -24.04
N LEU A 177 -0.07 -13.01 -24.86
CA LEU A 177 -1.15 -12.03 -24.88
C LEU A 177 -2.47 -12.67 -25.30
N HIS A 178 -2.48 -13.61 -26.24
CA HIS A 178 -3.68 -14.37 -26.60
C HIS A 178 -4.24 -15.13 -25.39
N MET A 179 -3.39 -15.88 -24.67
CA MET A 179 -3.82 -16.62 -23.45
C MET A 179 -4.31 -15.70 -22.32
N LEU A 180 -3.77 -14.49 -22.23
CA LEU A 180 -4.19 -13.48 -21.27
C LEU A 180 -5.55 -12.89 -21.67
N ARG A 181 -5.77 -12.60 -22.96
CA ARG A 181 -7.05 -12.09 -23.49
C ARG A 181 -8.19 -13.09 -23.32
N GLU A 182 -7.95 -14.37 -23.55
CA GLU A 182 -8.95 -15.43 -23.35
C GLU A 182 -9.46 -15.54 -21.90
N LYS A 183 -8.70 -15.03 -20.93
CA LYS A 183 -9.07 -15.04 -19.50
C LYS A 183 -9.36 -13.66 -18.92
N ASP A 184 -9.50 -12.63 -19.76
CA ASP A 184 -9.69 -11.24 -19.32
C ASP A 184 -8.60 -10.75 -18.34
N GLN A 185 -7.34 -11.20 -18.54
CA GLN A 185 -6.18 -10.88 -17.71
C GLN A 185 -5.27 -9.81 -18.33
N VAL A 186 -5.71 -9.18 -19.41
CA VAL A 186 -5.05 -8.04 -20.05
C VAL A 186 -6.11 -7.02 -20.45
N GLY A 187 -5.81 -5.75 -20.27
CA GLY A 187 -6.69 -4.67 -20.68
C GLY A 187 -6.17 -3.31 -20.22
N PRO A 188 -6.92 -2.22 -20.51
CA PRO A 188 -6.47 -0.85 -20.26
C PRO A 188 -6.46 -0.48 -18.77
N ALA A 189 -7.15 -1.25 -17.92
CA ALA A 189 -7.24 -0.98 -16.50
C ALA A 189 -7.36 -2.28 -15.70
N MET A 190 -6.67 -2.37 -14.57
CA MET A 190 -6.88 -3.43 -13.59
C MET A 190 -7.93 -3.00 -12.56
N THR A 191 -8.51 -3.98 -11.86
CA THR A 191 -9.56 -3.72 -10.86
C THR A 191 -9.05 -3.95 -9.44
N LEU A 192 -9.09 -2.89 -8.64
CA LEU A 192 -8.89 -2.94 -7.19
C LEU A 192 -10.20 -3.30 -6.50
N CYS A 193 -10.13 -4.09 -5.42
CA CYS A 193 -11.28 -4.49 -4.61
C CYS A 193 -11.08 -4.06 -3.16
N CYS A 194 -12.05 -3.40 -2.57
CA CYS A 194 -11.99 -3.06 -1.15
C CYS A 194 -12.31 -4.28 -0.29
N GLN A 195 -11.42 -4.61 0.66
CA GLN A 195 -11.66 -5.75 1.57
C GLN A 195 -12.83 -5.50 2.55
N ASN A 196 -13.13 -4.23 2.86
CA ASN A 196 -14.21 -3.87 3.77
C ASN A 196 -15.55 -3.64 3.03
N HIS A 197 -15.50 -3.39 1.72
CA HIS A 197 -16.67 -3.09 0.87
C HIS A 197 -16.58 -3.91 -0.42
N PRO A 198 -16.97 -5.21 -0.41
CA PRO A 198 -16.75 -6.13 -1.52
C PRO A 198 -17.41 -5.69 -2.84
N GLU A 199 -18.50 -4.93 -2.77
CA GLU A 199 -19.23 -4.37 -3.92
C GLU A 199 -18.50 -3.20 -4.59
N ARG A 200 -17.47 -2.64 -3.95
CA ARG A 200 -16.72 -1.50 -4.47
C ARG A 200 -15.50 -1.96 -5.25
N HIS A 201 -15.57 -1.74 -6.56
CA HIS A 201 -14.50 -1.99 -7.51
C HIS A 201 -13.98 -0.67 -8.08
N ILE A 202 -12.67 -0.48 -8.06
CA ILE A 202 -12.01 0.71 -8.61
C ILE A 202 -11.16 0.26 -9.79
N LYS A 203 -11.45 0.77 -10.99
CA LYS A 203 -10.62 0.53 -12.17
C LYS A 203 -9.45 1.51 -12.17
N VAL A 204 -8.22 1.00 -12.29
CA VAL A 204 -7.00 1.81 -12.33
C VAL A 204 -6.21 1.53 -13.59
N SER A 205 -5.93 2.59 -14.33
CA SER A 205 -5.17 2.64 -15.58
C SER A 205 -3.88 3.44 -15.45
N CYS A 206 -3.87 4.43 -14.54
CA CYS A 206 -2.73 5.30 -14.28
C CYS A 206 -2.49 5.47 -12.76
N GLY A 207 -1.33 6.03 -12.40
CA GLY A 207 -0.97 6.25 -10.98
C GLY A 207 -1.95 7.16 -10.21
N ASP A 208 -2.62 8.09 -10.90
CA ASP A 208 -3.58 9.00 -10.27
C ASP A 208 -4.90 8.32 -9.88
N ASP A 209 -5.28 7.23 -10.57
CA ASP A 209 -6.53 6.51 -10.27
C ASP A 209 -6.53 5.89 -8.87
N PHE A 210 -5.36 5.60 -8.32
CA PHE A 210 -5.18 5.11 -6.95
C PHE A 210 -5.60 6.13 -5.88
N LYS A 211 -5.79 7.42 -6.22
CA LYS A 211 -6.36 8.42 -5.30
C LYS A 211 -7.79 8.08 -4.88
N GLN A 212 -8.48 7.21 -5.61
CA GLN A 212 -9.80 6.68 -5.23
C GLN A 212 -9.72 5.65 -4.08
N ALA A 213 -8.52 5.17 -3.74
CA ALA A 213 -8.25 4.28 -2.61
C ALA A 213 -7.10 4.86 -1.75
N PRO A 214 -7.28 6.05 -1.15
CA PRO A 214 -6.17 6.81 -0.55
C PRO A 214 -5.51 6.08 0.63
N GLU A 215 -6.29 5.32 1.40
CA GLU A 215 -5.83 4.54 2.56
C GLU A 215 -5.81 3.02 2.28
N GLY A 216 -5.76 2.63 1.00
CA GLY A 216 -5.75 1.23 0.56
C GLY A 216 -7.12 0.55 0.56
N GLY A 217 -8.18 1.14 1.12
CA GLY A 217 -9.54 0.61 0.99
C GLY A 217 -10.26 1.22 -0.22
N CYS A 218 -11.27 2.03 0.08
CA CYS A 218 -12.03 2.81 -0.89
C CYS A 218 -12.13 4.27 -0.41
N ASN A 219 -12.78 5.12 -1.20
CA ASN A 219 -12.97 6.54 -0.90
C ASN A 219 -14.09 6.82 0.13
N LEU A 220 -14.78 5.81 0.64
CA LEU A 220 -15.79 5.99 1.68
C LEU A 220 -15.13 6.32 3.02
N PRO A 221 -15.78 7.12 3.89
CA PRO A 221 -15.30 7.34 5.24
C PRO A 221 -15.32 6.04 6.03
N CYS A 222 -14.34 5.86 6.92
CA CYS A 222 -14.34 4.74 7.85
C CYS A 222 -15.44 4.93 8.90
N GLU A 223 -16.40 4.00 8.99
CA GLU A 223 -17.53 4.10 9.92
C GLU A 223 -17.24 3.53 11.32
N PHE A 224 -16.03 3.04 11.55
CA PHE A 224 -15.63 2.43 12.82
C PHE A 224 -15.75 3.41 13.98
N ARG A 225 -16.43 3.00 15.05
CA ARG A 225 -16.57 3.76 16.31
C ARG A 225 -15.49 3.35 17.29
N LEU A 226 -14.63 4.30 17.64
CA LEU A 226 -13.57 4.12 18.63
C LEU A 226 -14.16 4.00 20.05
N ASN A 227 -13.37 3.49 20.99
CA ASN A 227 -13.75 3.37 22.40
C ASN A 227 -14.13 4.70 23.05
N CYS A 228 -13.63 5.82 22.52
CA CYS A 228 -14.00 7.16 22.98
C CYS A 228 -15.34 7.67 22.43
N GLY A 229 -16.06 6.87 21.65
CA GLY A 229 -17.34 7.21 21.01
C GLY A 229 -17.21 7.96 19.67
N HIS A 230 -16.02 8.44 19.33
CA HIS A 230 -15.79 9.10 18.04
C HIS A 230 -15.69 8.09 16.89
N VAL A 231 -16.25 8.46 15.73
CA VAL A 231 -16.00 7.76 14.46
C VAL A 231 -14.59 8.10 13.96
N CYS A 232 -13.90 7.12 13.36
CA CYS A 232 -12.62 7.32 12.66
C CYS A 232 -12.73 8.46 11.64
N SER A 233 -11.66 9.26 11.48
CA SER A 233 -11.62 10.36 10.49
C SER A 233 -10.97 9.97 9.17
N SER A 234 -10.40 8.78 9.06
CA SER A 234 -9.73 8.29 7.86
C SER A 234 -10.74 7.78 6.82
N ALA A 235 -10.32 7.74 5.56
CA ALA A 235 -11.02 6.94 4.56
C ALA A 235 -10.93 5.44 4.90
N CYS A 236 -11.77 4.63 4.27
CA CYS A 236 -11.78 3.19 4.47
C CYS A 236 -10.38 2.59 4.28
N HIS A 237 -9.92 1.83 5.27
CA HIS A 237 -8.58 1.26 5.29
C HIS A 237 -8.57 -0.19 5.83
N PRO A 238 -7.72 -1.08 5.28
CA PRO A 238 -7.64 -2.47 5.71
C PRO A 238 -6.49 -2.76 6.71
N TYR A 239 -5.52 -1.86 6.89
CA TYR A 239 -4.31 -2.11 7.71
C TYR A 239 -4.50 -2.05 9.25
N ASP A 240 -5.65 -1.57 9.73
CA ASP A 240 -5.97 -1.45 11.17
C ASP A 240 -7.48 -1.59 11.39
N GLN A 241 -8.04 -2.75 11.05
CA GLN A 241 -9.49 -2.98 11.11
C GLN A 241 -10.09 -2.72 12.50
N GLU A 242 -9.36 -3.09 13.56
CA GLU A 242 -9.78 -2.89 14.95
C GLU A 242 -9.38 -1.53 15.53
N HIS A 243 -8.73 -0.66 14.74
CA HIS A 243 -8.29 0.68 15.15
C HIS A 243 -7.45 0.67 16.44
N LYS A 244 -6.60 -0.35 16.61
CA LYS A 244 -5.74 -0.52 17.79
C LYS A 244 -4.56 0.45 17.76
N LYS A 245 -4.12 0.86 16.57
CA LYS A 245 -3.01 1.80 16.38
C LYS A 245 -3.50 3.23 16.13
N TYR A 246 -4.72 3.39 15.62
CA TYR A 246 -5.31 4.70 15.34
C TYR A 246 -5.54 5.54 16.61
N THR A 247 -5.13 6.80 16.59
CA THR A 247 -5.32 7.76 17.69
C THR A 247 -6.35 8.83 17.34
N CYS A 248 -7.32 9.05 18.24
CA CYS A 248 -8.40 9.99 18.01
C CYS A 248 -7.97 11.46 18.22
N ASN A 249 -7.89 12.22 17.14
CA ASN A 249 -7.52 13.65 17.17
C ASN A 249 -8.71 14.61 17.31
N LYS A 250 -9.95 14.10 17.43
CA LYS A 250 -11.15 14.92 17.65
C LYS A 250 -11.13 15.55 19.05
N LYS A 251 -11.87 16.64 19.24
CA LYS A 251 -12.03 17.28 20.56
C LYS A 251 -12.72 16.31 21.53
N CYS A 252 -12.22 16.21 22.75
CA CYS A 252 -12.82 15.33 23.75
C CYS A 252 -14.25 15.80 24.12
N GLN A 253 -15.20 14.88 24.13
CA GLN A 253 -16.60 15.17 24.51
C GLN A 253 -16.90 14.91 25.99
N LYS A 254 -15.92 14.43 26.76
CA LYS A 254 -16.06 14.11 28.20
C LYS A 254 -16.40 15.37 29.01
N VAL A 255 -17.41 15.26 29.87
CA VAL A 255 -17.77 16.28 30.84
C VAL A 255 -16.93 16.06 32.12
N LEU A 256 -16.29 17.11 32.61
CA LEU A 256 -15.33 17.06 33.73
C LEU A 256 -15.92 17.41 35.09
N CYS A 257 -17.09 18.05 35.14
CA CYS A 257 -17.72 18.46 36.39
C CYS A 257 -19.24 18.58 36.22
N GLU A 258 -19.95 18.66 37.34
CA GLU A 258 -21.42 18.77 37.42
C GLU A 258 -21.97 20.02 36.71
N LEU A 259 -21.17 21.10 36.62
CA LEU A 259 -21.52 22.31 35.86
C LEU A 259 -21.50 22.11 34.33
N GLY A 260 -21.27 20.89 33.85
CA GLY A 260 -21.34 20.56 32.42
C GLY A 260 -20.11 20.99 31.60
N HIS A 261 -18.98 21.34 32.25
CA HIS A 261 -17.79 21.77 31.52
C HIS A 261 -17.12 20.62 30.78
N ARG A 262 -17.00 20.77 29.45
CA ARG A 262 -16.35 19.81 28.55
C ARG A 262 -14.84 19.93 28.59
N CYS A 263 -14.16 18.81 28.41
CA CYS A 263 -12.72 18.75 28.24
C CYS A 263 -12.27 19.54 27.00
N GLN A 264 -11.21 20.33 27.12
CA GLN A 264 -10.65 21.12 26.02
C GLN A 264 -9.50 20.40 25.28
N ARG A 265 -9.10 19.21 25.77
CA ARG A 265 -8.02 18.41 25.19
C ARG A 265 -8.48 17.60 23.97
N GLN A 266 -7.51 17.13 23.18
CA GLN A 266 -7.77 16.12 22.15
C GLN A 266 -8.13 14.78 22.78
N CYS A 267 -8.91 13.98 22.09
CA CYS A 267 -9.51 12.78 22.67
C CYS A 267 -8.49 11.69 23.05
N TYR A 268 -7.34 11.63 22.35
CA TYR A 268 -6.26 10.72 22.72
C TYR A 268 -5.53 11.13 24.00
N GLN A 269 -5.67 12.39 24.44
CA GLN A 269 -5.01 12.89 25.64
C GLN A 269 -5.83 12.51 26.87
N GLU A 270 -5.15 12.13 27.94
CA GLU A 270 -5.80 11.90 29.23
C GLU A 270 -6.52 13.18 29.69
N CYS A 271 -7.79 13.01 30.06
CA CYS A 271 -8.58 14.11 30.58
C CYS A 271 -8.07 14.49 31.97
N PRO A 272 -7.96 15.79 32.30
CA PRO A 272 -7.73 16.22 33.67
C PRO A 272 -8.78 15.61 34.60
N THR A 273 -8.37 15.19 35.79
CA THR A 273 -9.29 14.79 36.87
C THR A 273 -10.14 15.98 37.31
N ASP A 274 -9.53 17.16 37.34
CA ASP A 274 -10.14 18.38 37.85
C ASP A 274 -10.52 19.35 36.72
N CYS A 275 -11.67 20.00 36.87
CA CYS A 275 -12.10 21.00 35.90
C CYS A 275 -11.24 22.28 36.03
N LEU A 276 -10.38 22.50 35.05
CA LEU A 276 -9.48 23.68 34.95
C LEU A 276 -10.15 24.90 34.31
N LYS A 277 -11.42 24.81 33.90
CA LYS A 277 -12.13 25.96 33.32
C LYS A 277 -12.24 27.05 34.39
N ARG A 278 -11.76 28.26 34.09
CA ARG A 278 -11.85 29.39 35.02
C ARG A 278 -13.24 30.02 34.97
N LEU A 279 -13.80 30.30 36.14
CA LEU A 279 -15.07 30.96 36.34
C LEU A 279 -14.85 32.19 37.23
N GLU A 280 -15.64 33.24 37.01
CA GLU A 280 -15.67 34.37 37.92
C GLU A 280 -16.28 33.92 39.25
N LYS A 281 -15.52 33.99 40.34
CA LYS A 281 -15.98 33.71 41.71
C LYS A 281 -15.59 34.89 42.60
N ILE A 282 -16.40 35.15 43.62
CA ILE A 282 -16.10 36.17 44.64
C ILE A 282 -15.27 35.49 45.74
N VAL A 283 -14.07 36.02 46.02
CA VAL A 283 -13.21 35.51 47.09
C VAL A 283 -13.76 36.00 48.44
N PRO A 284 -14.20 35.12 49.36
CA PRO A 284 -14.91 35.54 50.57
C PRO A 284 -14.10 36.46 51.49
N GLN A 285 -12.77 36.30 51.49
CA GLN A 285 -11.86 36.99 52.40
C GLN A 285 -11.67 38.48 52.05
N CYS A 286 -11.80 38.86 50.77
CA CYS A 286 -11.53 40.21 50.29
C CYS A 286 -12.62 40.78 49.36
N GLN A 287 -13.67 40.00 49.06
CA GLN A 287 -14.80 40.36 48.20
C GLN A 287 -14.44 40.71 46.73
N HIS A 288 -13.22 40.41 46.28
CA HIS A 288 -12.83 40.61 44.88
C HIS A 288 -13.40 39.52 43.97
N LYS A 289 -13.77 39.93 42.74
CA LYS A 289 -14.18 39.03 41.66
C LYS A 289 -12.95 38.57 40.90
N GLN A 290 -12.64 37.28 40.94
CA GLN A 290 -11.48 36.72 40.25
C GLN A 290 -11.81 35.46 39.46
N MET A 291 -10.98 35.19 38.44
CA MET A 291 -11.10 34.01 37.59
C MET A 291 -10.47 32.79 38.27
N VAL A 292 -11.30 32.05 39.01
CA VAL A 292 -10.91 30.87 39.81
C VAL A 292 -11.21 29.58 39.03
N PRO A 293 -10.31 28.58 39.02
CA PRO A 293 -10.60 27.26 38.44
C PRO A 293 -11.88 26.65 39.01
N CYS A 294 -12.68 26.02 38.16
CA CYS A 294 -13.98 25.47 38.52
C CYS A 294 -13.92 24.53 39.74
N HIS A 295 -12.94 23.61 39.75
CA HIS A 295 -12.73 22.64 40.84
C HIS A 295 -12.28 23.28 42.16
N GLN A 296 -11.70 24.49 42.13
CA GLN A 296 -11.17 25.14 43.31
C GLN A 296 -12.27 25.97 43.99
N ALA A 297 -12.49 25.72 45.28
CA ALA A 297 -13.42 26.48 46.09
C ALA A 297 -12.89 27.93 46.32
N PRO A 298 -13.75 28.96 46.30
CA PRO A 298 -13.34 30.36 46.46
C PRO A 298 -12.52 30.64 47.73
N GLU A 299 -12.76 29.91 48.80
CA GLU A 299 -12.12 30.08 50.11
C GLU A 299 -10.63 29.71 50.08
N LYS A 300 -10.29 28.73 49.24
CA LYS A 300 -8.93 28.19 49.06
C LYS A 300 -8.14 28.94 47.98
N PHE A 301 -8.72 29.95 47.35
CA PHE A 301 -8.07 30.70 46.30
C PHE A 301 -7.43 31.98 46.85
N VAL A 302 -6.13 32.15 46.59
CA VAL A 302 -5.40 33.35 47.01
C VAL A 302 -5.63 34.46 45.99
N CYS A 303 -6.30 35.52 46.44
CA CYS A 303 -6.57 36.70 45.64
C CYS A 303 -5.27 37.32 45.09
N GLN A 304 -5.22 37.55 43.78
CA GLN A 304 -4.05 38.15 43.09
C GLN A 304 -4.17 39.66 42.92
N GLU A 305 -5.30 40.27 43.30
CA GLU A 305 -5.48 41.71 43.24
C GLU A 305 -5.03 42.37 44.55
N PRO A 306 -4.45 43.58 44.48
CA PRO A 306 -4.04 44.33 45.66
C PRO A 306 -5.26 44.63 46.53
N CYS A 307 -5.30 44.04 47.73
CA CYS A 307 -6.41 44.24 48.66
C CYS A 307 -6.20 45.47 49.54
N GLN A 308 -7.23 46.30 49.65
CA GLN A 308 -7.24 47.47 50.52
C GLN A 308 -7.57 47.14 51.98
N GLN A 309 -7.98 45.89 52.29
CA GLN A 309 -8.16 45.45 53.66
C GLN A 309 -6.78 45.19 54.31
N LYS A 310 -6.45 46.04 55.28
CA LYS A 310 -5.31 45.82 56.18
C LYS A 310 -5.54 44.53 56.96
N LEU A 311 -4.55 43.62 56.94
CA LEU A 311 -4.48 42.51 57.90
C LEU A 311 -4.58 43.10 59.31
N MET A 312 -5.67 42.79 60.02
CA MET A 312 -5.81 43.08 61.46
C MET A 312 -4.97 42.10 62.27
#